data_AF-A0A4Y9MM41-F1
#
_entry.id   AF-A0A4Y9MM41-F1
#
_cell.length_a   1.000
_cell.length_b   1.000
_cell.length_c   1.000
_cell.angle_alpha   90.00
_cell.angle_beta   90.00
_cell.angle_gamma   90.00
#
_symmetry.space_group_name_H-M   'P 1'
#
loop_
_entity.id
_entity.type
_entity.pdbx_description
1 polymer ?
#
loop_
_entity_poly.entity_id
_entity_poly.type
_entity_poly.pdbx_seq_one_letter_code
_entity_poly.pdbx_strand_id
1 'polypeptide(L)'
;MSSTRDQIMDAMDAVDSASAALAAVPLGAVSRADAQEMLTRLDRYRAQLREVDRRLLGRLVASGTPAQFGARSWAEVLARRLRISPAEAQRRIAEAVTGDPSAA
;
A
#
# COMPACT_ATOMS: atom_id res chain seq x y z
N MET A 1 -4.19 -26.02 -7.61
CA MET A 1 -3.92 -24.67 -8.16
C MET A 1 -4.09 -23.69 -7.01
N SER A 2 -3.07 -22.88 -6.72
CA SER A 2 -3.12 -21.87 -5.65
C SER A 2 -4.18 -20.80 -6.01
N SER A 3 -4.99 -20.38 -5.03
CA SER A 3 -6.03 -19.36 -5.24
C SER A 3 -5.39 -18.00 -5.53
N THR A 4 -6.10 -17.08 -6.19
CA THR A 4 -5.61 -15.69 -6.37
C THR A 4 -5.27 -15.03 -5.03
N ARG A 5 -6.01 -15.35 -3.96
CA ARG A 5 -5.70 -14.88 -2.61
C ARG A 5 -4.34 -15.39 -2.14
N ASP A 6 -4.08 -16.68 -2.31
CA ASP A 6 -2.86 -17.34 -1.88
C ASP A 6 -1.66 -16.78 -2.65
N GLN A 7 -1.80 -16.58 -3.97
CA GLN A 7 -0.77 -15.92 -4.80
C GLN A 7 -0.45 -14.49 -4.33
N ILE A 8 -1.47 -13.72 -3.91
CA ILE A 8 -1.27 -12.37 -3.35
C ILE A 8 -0.54 -12.46 -2.01
N MET A 9 -0.92 -13.39 -1.14
CA MET A 9 -0.26 -13.56 0.17
C MET A 9 1.19 -14.02 0.02
N ASP A 10 1.48 -14.97 -0.87
CA ASP A 10 2.85 -15.40 -1.18
C ASP A 10 3.73 -14.21 -1.65
N ALA A 11 3.15 -13.31 -2.46
CA ALA A 11 3.85 -12.10 -2.90
C ALA A 11 4.07 -11.10 -1.77
N MET A 12 3.13 -10.97 -0.83
CA MET A 12 3.29 -10.13 0.36
C MET A 12 4.37 -10.69 1.29
N ASP A 13 4.43 -12.00 1.49
CA ASP A 13 5.48 -12.65 2.28
C ASP A 13 6.88 -12.43 1.68
N ALA A 14 6.97 -12.43 0.34
CA ALA A 14 8.21 -12.08 -0.36
C ALA A 14 8.60 -10.60 -0.16
N VAL A 15 7.62 -9.70 -0.15
CA VAL A 15 7.82 -8.28 0.16
C VAL A 15 8.31 -8.08 1.59
N ASP A 16 7.71 -8.77 2.57
CA ASP A 16 8.11 -8.69 3.98
C ASP A 16 9.54 -9.21 4.16
N SER A 17 9.87 -10.32 3.51
CA SER A 17 11.22 -10.90 3.52
C SER A 17 12.26 -9.95 2.93
N ALA A 18 11.97 -9.34 1.78
CA ALA A 18 12.86 -8.37 1.14
C ALA A 18 13.02 -7.10 1.98
N SER A 19 11.94 -6.63 2.61
CA SER A 19 11.94 -5.45 3.48
C SER A 19 12.79 -5.69 4.74
N ALA A 20 12.65 -6.87 5.35
CA ALA A 20 13.48 -7.28 6.48
C ALA A 20 14.97 -7.37 6.10
N ALA A 21 15.27 -7.92 4.92
CA ALA A 21 16.64 -8.00 4.42
C ALA A 21 17.25 -6.61 4.20
N LEU A 22 16.51 -5.67 3.61
CA LEU A 22 16.97 -4.28 3.42
C LEU A 22 17.21 -3.56 4.76
N ALA A 23 16.33 -3.76 5.75
CA ALA A 23 16.46 -3.14 7.07
C ALA A 23 17.67 -3.66 7.87
N ALA A 24 18.17 -4.86 7.55
CA ALA A 24 19.32 -5.46 8.21
C ALA A 24 20.68 -4.94 7.70
N VAL A 25 20.71 -4.22 6.57
CA VAL A 25 21.97 -3.74 5.95
C VAL A 25 22.38 -2.38 6.54
N PRO A 26 23.59 -2.27 7.14
CA PRO A 26 24.10 -0.98 7.58
C PRO A 26 24.41 -0.06 6.40
N LEU A 27 23.93 1.19 6.46
CA LEU A 27 24.11 2.18 5.38
C LEU A 27 25.40 3.01 5.49
N GLY A 28 26.24 2.75 6.50
CA GLY A 28 27.38 3.61 6.86
C GLY A 28 28.50 3.72 5.81
N ALA A 29 28.51 2.85 4.80
CA ALA A 29 29.51 2.84 3.72
C ALA A 29 28.92 3.19 2.33
N VAL A 30 27.65 3.62 2.27
CA VAL A 30 26.99 3.92 0.99
C VAL A 30 27.47 5.26 0.46
N SER A 31 28.01 5.30 -0.77
CA SER A 31 28.40 6.54 -1.41
C SER A 31 27.18 7.42 -1.72
N ARG A 32 27.37 8.73 -1.94
CA ARG A 32 26.27 9.61 -2.32
C ARG A 32 25.56 9.15 -3.60
N ALA A 33 26.31 8.70 -4.59
CA ALA A 33 25.76 8.24 -5.88
C ALA A 33 24.92 6.98 -5.68
N ASP A 34 25.43 6.01 -4.93
CA ASP A 34 24.71 4.78 -4.61
C ASP A 34 23.42 5.08 -3.82
N ALA A 35 23.49 6.01 -2.85
CA ALA A 35 22.32 6.41 -2.08
C ALA A 35 21.22 7.01 -2.97
N GLN A 36 21.58 7.83 -3.97
CA GLN A 36 20.62 8.41 -4.90
C GLN A 36 19.97 7.34 -5.80
N GLU A 37 20.76 6.38 -6.28
CA GLU A 37 20.24 5.26 -7.06
C GLU A 37 19.28 4.40 -6.21
N MET A 38 19.69 4.05 -4.99
CA MET A 38 18.89 3.27 -4.05
C MET A 38 17.57 3.97 -3.70
N LEU A 39 17.60 5.28 -3.45
CA LEU A 39 16.38 6.06 -3.18
C LEU A 39 15.43 6.06 -4.39
N THR A 40 15.96 6.22 -5.61
CA THR A 40 15.16 6.17 -6.84
C THR A 40 14.49 4.80 -7.00
N ARG A 41 15.21 3.72 -6.71
CA ARG A 41 14.65 2.35 -6.75
C ARG A 41 13.58 2.14 -5.67
N LEU A 42 13.82 2.63 -4.46
CA LEU A 42 12.85 2.57 -3.36
C LEU A 42 11.59 3.39 -3.68
N ASP A 43 11.71 4.54 -4.35
CA ASP A 43 10.55 5.33 -4.76
C ASP A 43 9.68 4.63 -5.79
N ARG A 44 10.31 3.99 -6.78
CA ARG A 44 9.59 3.16 -7.76
C ARG A 44 8.85 2.02 -7.07
N TYR A 45 9.51 1.34 -6.14
CA TYR A 45 8.91 0.27 -5.36
C TYR A 45 7.74 0.76 -4.50
N ARG A 46 7.90 1.89 -3.79
CA ARG A 46 6.83 2.54 -3.02
C ARG A 46 5.64 2.92 -3.91
N ALA A 47 5.89 3.39 -5.13
CA ALA A 47 4.82 3.71 -6.08
C ALA A 47 4.03 2.47 -6.51
N GLN A 48 4.72 1.35 -6.77
CA GLN A 48 4.06 0.07 -7.09
C GLN A 48 3.20 -0.44 -5.93
N LEU A 49 3.71 -0.37 -4.69
CA LEU A 49 2.94 -0.76 -3.52
C LEU A 49 1.71 0.15 -3.30
N ARG A 50 1.84 1.47 -3.53
CA ARG A 50 0.70 2.39 -3.47
C ARG A 50 -0.38 2.03 -4.49
N GLU A 51 0.00 1.62 -5.69
CA GLU A 51 -0.97 1.19 -6.70
C GLU A 51 -1.71 -0.09 -6.28
N VAL A 52 -1.02 -1.03 -5.64
CA VAL A 52 -1.66 -2.24 -5.07
C VAL A 52 -2.60 -1.87 -3.92
N ASP A 53 -2.17 -1.02 -2.98
CA ASP A 53 -3.01 -0.51 -1.87
C ASP A 53 -4.29 0.14 -2.43
N ARG A 54 -4.13 1.04 -3.40
CA ARG A 54 -5.24 1.74 -4.09
C ARG A 54 -6.27 0.75 -4.66
N ARG A 55 -5.82 -0.29 -5.37
CA ARG A 55 -6.70 -1.33 -5.94
C ARG A 55 -7.42 -2.15 -4.87
N LEU A 56 -6.71 -2.55 -3.82
CA LEU A 56 -7.30 -3.30 -2.70
C LEU A 56 -8.34 -2.47 -1.93
N LEU A 57 -8.05 -1.19 -1.71
CA LEU A 57 -8.98 -0.24 -1.10
C LEU A 57 -10.22 -0.03 -1.97
N GLY A 58 -10.03 0.18 -3.29
CA GLY A 58 -11.15 0.29 -4.23
C GLY A 58 -12.03 -0.96 -4.21
N ARG A 59 -11.42 -2.16 -4.20
CA ARG A 59 -12.15 -3.43 -4.09
C ARG A 59 -12.90 -3.55 -2.76
N LEU A 60 -12.27 -3.18 -1.65
CA LEU A 60 -12.89 -3.20 -0.33
C LEU A 60 -14.13 -2.29 -0.29
N VAL A 61 -13.97 -1.03 -0.73
CA VAL A 61 -15.04 -0.03 -0.77
C VAL A 61 -16.20 -0.48 -1.65
N ALA A 62 -15.92 -1.10 -2.80
CA ALA A 62 -16.94 -1.60 -3.73
C ALA A 62 -17.65 -2.88 -3.23
N SER A 63 -17.06 -3.61 -2.27
CA SER A 63 -17.57 -4.92 -1.85
C SER A 63 -18.62 -4.88 -0.74
N GLY A 64 -18.94 -3.71 -0.19
CA GLY A 64 -19.86 -3.61 0.94
C GLY A 64 -20.16 -2.19 1.39
N THR A 65 -20.73 -2.07 2.58
CA THR A 65 -21.00 -0.77 3.21
C THR A 65 -20.26 -0.65 4.54
N PRO A 66 -19.86 0.56 4.97
CA PRO A 66 -19.18 0.76 6.25
C PRO A 66 -19.95 0.21 7.46
N ALA A 67 -21.29 0.19 7.37
CA ALA A 67 -22.18 -0.31 8.42
C ALA A 67 -21.92 -1.79 8.76
N GLN A 68 -21.53 -2.61 7.77
CA GLN A 68 -21.17 -4.02 7.96
C GLN A 68 -19.92 -4.20 8.84
N PHE A 69 -19.13 -3.13 8.99
CA PHE A 69 -17.92 -3.06 9.82
C PHE A 69 -18.13 -2.22 11.09
N GLY A 70 -19.39 -1.89 11.45
CA GLY A 70 -19.69 -1.06 12.61
C GLY A 70 -19.08 0.34 12.50
N ALA A 71 -19.10 0.93 11.31
CA ALA A 71 -18.53 2.24 11.00
C ALA A 71 -19.55 3.13 10.31
N ARG A 72 -19.44 4.45 10.53
CA ARG A 72 -20.26 5.46 9.82
C ARG A 72 -19.68 5.81 8.46
N SER A 73 -18.40 5.52 8.22
CA SER A 73 -17.71 5.79 6.96
C SER A 73 -16.58 4.80 6.71
N TRP A 74 -16.19 4.62 5.45
CA TRP A 74 -15.01 3.83 5.09
C TRP A 74 -13.72 4.40 5.69
N ALA A 75 -13.62 5.72 5.82
CA ALA A 75 -12.48 6.36 6.47
C ALA A 75 -12.33 5.92 7.93
N GLU A 76 -13.44 5.77 8.65
CA GLU A 76 -13.45 5.26 10.03
C GLU A 76 -13.08 3.76 10.10
N VAL A 77 -13.47 2.96 9.10
CA VAL A 77 -13.03 1.56 8.99
C VAL A 77 -11.51 1.50 8.82
N LEU A 78 -10.96 2.26 7.88
CA LEU A 78 -9.54 2.24 7.56
C LEU A 78 -8.68 2.85 8.66
N ALA A 79 -9.09 3.97 9.24
CA ALA A 79 -8.38 4.60 10.35
C ALA A 79 -8.19 3.63 11.51
N ARG A 80 -9.24 2.87 11.87
CA ARG A 80 -9.17 1.85 12.93
C ARG A 80 -8.30 0.66 12.53
N ARG A 81 -8.48 0.11 11.32
CA ARG A 81 -7.76 -1.10 10.88
C ARG A 81 -6.27 -0.86 10.63
N LEU A 82 -5.93 0.25 9.97
CA LEU A 82 -4.57 0.59 9.58
C LEU A 82 -3.85 1.46 10.60
N ARG A 83 -4.53 1.88 11.67
CA ARG A 83 -4.01 2.79 12.71
C ARG A 83 -3.44 4.10 12.14
N ILE A 84 -4.20 4.68 11.21
CA ILE A 84 -3.90 5.96 10.55
C ILE A 84 -4.91 7.03 10.97
N SER A 85 -4.60 8.30 10.69
CA SER A 85 -5.55 9.38 10.93
C SER A 85 -6.78 9.25 10.01
N PRO A 86 -7.97 9.74 10.42
CA PRO A 86 -9.13 9.80 9.54
C PRO A 86 -8.88 10.60 8.25
N ALA A 87 -8.07 11.66 8.32
CA ALA A 87 -7.71 12.47 7.15
C ALA A 87 -6.85 11.68 6.15
N GLU A 88 -5.88 10.90 6.65
CA GLU A 88 -5.07 10.00 5.81
C GLU A 88 -5.95 8.91 5.18
N ALA A 89 -6.86 8.34 5.96
CA ALA A 89 -7.81 7.35 5.46
C ALA A 89 -8.72 7.92 4.35
N GLN A 90 -9.23 9.15 4.53
CA GLN A 90 -10.01 9.85 3.51
C GLN A 90 -9.20 10.09 2.24
N ARG A 91 -7.94 10.55 2.37
CA ARG A 91 -7.06 10.76 1.21
C ARG A 91 -6.88 9.47 0.42
N ARG A 92 -6.54 8.36 1.08
CA ARG A 92 -6.35 7.06 0.40
C ARG A 92 -7.62 6.55 -0.27
N ILE A 93 -8.79 6.77 0.33
CA ILE A 93 -10.08 6.43 -0.30
C ILE A 93 -10.32 7.30 -1.54
N ALA A 94 -10.05 8.61 -1.44
CA ALA A 94 -10.21 9.52 -2.58
C ALA A 94 -9.29 9.12 -3.73
N GLU A 95 -8.02 8.80 -3.45
CA GLU A 95 -7.06 8.27 -4.43
C GLU A 95 -7.52 6.92 -5.01
N ALA A 96 -8.18 6.07 -4.22
CA ALA A 96 -8.70 4.78 -4.69
C ALA A 96 -9.94 4.87 -5.57
N VAL A 97 -10.82 5.84 -5.32
CA VAL A 97 -12.10 6.00 -6.03
C VAL A 97 -11.98 6.94 -7.22
N THR A 98 -11.08 7.92 -7.17
CA THR A 98 -10.75 8.77 -8.32
C THR A 98 -9.90 7.93 -9.26
N GLY A 99 -10.53 7.29 -10.25
CA GLY A 99 -9.82 6.70 -11.38
C GLY A 99 -8.87 7.76 -11.96
N ASP A 100 -7.63 7.36 -12.19
CA ASP A 100 -6.55 8.16 -12.75
C ASP A 100 -7.06 9.11 -13.86
N PRO A 101 -7.01 10.45 -13.70
CA PRO A 101 -7.34 11.38 -14.77
C PRO A 101 -6.36 11.33 -15.95
N SER A 102 -5.25 10.58 -15.85
CA SER A 102 -4.20 10.50 -16.87
C SER A 102 -4.44 9.41 -17.94
N ALA A 103 -5.69 8.96 -18.11
CA ALA A 103 -6.10 8.04 -19.19
C ALA A 103 -7.11 8.68 -20.16
N ALA A 104 -6.94 9.96 -20.47
CA ALA A 104 -7.66 10.69 -21.53
C ALA A 104 -6.67 11.40 -22.46
#